data_AF-A0A498FZZ8-F1
#
_entry.id   AF-A0A498FZZ8-F1
#
_cell.length_a   1.000
_cell.length_b   1.000
_cell.length_c   1.000
_cell.angle_alpha   90.00
_cell.angle_beta   90.00
_cell.angle_gamma   90.00
#
_symmetry.space_group_name_H-M   'P 1'
#
loop_
_entity.id
_entity.type
_entity.pdbx_description
1 polymer ?
#
loop_
_entity_poly.entity_id
_entity_poly.type
_entity_poly.pdbx_seq_one_letter_code
_entity_poly.pdbx_strand_id
1 'polypeptide(L)'
;MYFPDAGEWERRDPEAVGLDPEAVAAAADYHRLNGTPREQINYDFADHETWDDAEGEHGQRIGPHPARRGGPAGLVLKDGYRVAEWGDTRRVDQAFSVAKSFLSVVAGVAWDRGEIGSVDDRVREYVDDGGFEGDHNGAITWRHLLHQTSEWEGTLFGKPDAVDRNRAVGKDGEALDKSETRSLREPGTFWEYNDVRINRLSLALLRTVGRPLPRVLAENVMEPVGATDTWEWHGYYNSTVDVDGTAMKSVSGGGHWGGGLWISARDLARVGLLYLNGGEWDGNRLLSEAWVDASTEP
;
A
#
# COMPACT_ATOMS: atom_id res chain seq x y z
N MET A 1 20.09 -16.04 7.66
CA MET A 1 19.21 -15.56 6.58
C MET A 1 20.09 -15.07 5.43
N TYR A 2 19.70 -15.31 4.18
CA TYR A 2 20.41 -14.77 3.01
C TYR A 2 19.74 -13.47 2.54
N PHE A 3 20.54 -12.48 2.16
CA PHE A 3 20.06 -11.22 1.58
C PHE A 3 20.58 -11.10 0.14
N PRO A 4 19.69 -10.99 -0.86
CA PRO A 4 20.10 -10.87 -2.25
C PRO A 4 20.69 -9.50 -2.57
N ASP A 5 21.83 -9.48 -3.27
CA ASP A 5 22.32 -8.29 -3.96
C ASP A 5 21.29 -7.73 -4.95
N ALA A 6 21.46 -6.49 -5.41
CA ALA A 6 20.57 -5.83 -6.38
C ALA A 6 20.47 -6.55 -7.75
N GLY A 7 21.40 -7.46 -8.05
CA GLY A 7 21.45 -8.23 -9.29
C GLY A 7 20.55 -9.47 -9.29
N GLU A 8 21.10 -10.61 -9.71
CA GLU A 8 20.35 -11.86 -9.74
C GLU A 8 20.18 -12.44 -8.33
N TRP A 9 18.93 -12.72 -7.98
CA TRP A 9 18.58 -13.35 -6.72
C TRP A 9 18.89 -14.86 -6.81
N GLU A 10 19.69 -15.39 -5.89
CA GLU A 10 20.02 -16.82 -5.84
C GLU A 10 18.75 -17.70 -5.75
N ARG A 11 18.73 -18.76 -6.57
CA ARG A 11 17.72 -19.82 -6.54
C ARG A 11 18.29 -21.05 -5.84
N ARG A 12 17.47 -21.69 -4.99
CA ARG A 12 17.75 -23.01 -4.44
C ARG A 12 16.60 -23.98 -4.70
N ASP A 13 16.94 -25.25 -4.82
CA ASP A 13 15.92 -26.29 -4.90
C ASP A 13 15.16 -26.41 -3.57
N PRO A 14 13.84 -26.68 -3.58
CA PRO A 14 13.05 -26.77 -2.35
C PRO A 14 13.64 -27.72 -1.30
N GLU A 15 14.13 -28.89 -1.71
CA GLU A 15 14.80 -29.88 -0.85
C GLU A 15 16.01 -29.30 -0.11
N ALA A 16 16.81 -28.46 -0.79
CA ALA A 16 18.02 -27.88 -0.22
C ALA A 16 17.75 -26.89 0.93
N VAL A 17 16.50 -26.46 1.08
CA VAL A 17 16.04 -25.57 2.16
C VAL A 17 14.91 -26.20 3.00
N GLY A 18 14.78 -27.53 2.95
CA GLY A 18 13.87 -28.30 3.81
C GLY A 18 12.39 -28.19 3.44
N LEU A 19 12.07 -27.90 2.17
CA LEU A 19 10.71 -27.90 1.64
C LEU A 19 10.46 -29.11 0.73
N ASP A 20 9.21 -29.57 0.70
CA ASP A 20 8.75 -30.60 -0.23
C ASP A 20 8.67 -30.03 -1.67
N PRO A 21 9.46 -30.54 -2.64
CA PRO A 21 9.44 -30.04 -4.01
C PRO A 21 8.10 -30.20 -4.71
N GLU A 22 7.37 -31.29 -4.46
CA GLU A 22 6.07 -31.54 -5.09
C GLU A 22 5.04 -30.53 -4.59
N ALA A 23 5.05 -30.24 -3.29
CA ALA A 23 4.17 -29.23 -2.69
C ALA A 23 4.48 -27.81 -3.22
N VAL A 24 5.76 -27.45 -3.32
CA VAL A 24 6.19 -26.14 -3.86
C VAL A 24 5.80 -26.01 -5.34
N ALA A 25 6.01 -27.07 -6.14
CA ALA A 25 5.61 -27.09 -7.54
C ALA A 25 4.09 -26.98 -7.70
N ALA A 26 3.31 -27.73 -6.91
CA ALA A 26 1.85 -27.68 -6.92
C ALA A 26 1.32 -26.28 -6.58
N ALA A 27 1.92 -25.59 -5.59
CA ALA A 27 1.56 -24.22 -5.26
C ALA A 27 1.86 -23.24 -6.41
N ALA A 28 3.04 -23.33 -7.02
CA ALA A 28 3.42 -22.48 -8.15
C ALA A 28 2.50 -22.71 -9.36
N ASP A 29 2.18 -23.97 -9.69
CA ASP A 29 1.27 -24.31 -10.77
C ASP A 29 -0.16 -23.86 -10.50
N TYR A 30 -0.64 -24.00 -9.26
CA TYR A 30 -1.96 -23.50 -8.87
C TYR A 30 -2.07 -22.00 -9.14
N HIS A 31 -1.11 -21.19 -8.68
CA HIS A 31 -1.15 -19.74 -8.88
C HIS A 31 -0.93 -19.31 -10.33
N ARG A 32 -0.12 -20.06 -11.08
CA ARG A 32 0.06 -19.84 -12.53
C ARG A 32 -1.23 -20.08 -13.31
N LEU A 33 -2.02 -21.08 -12.92
CA LEU A 33 -3.23 -21.49 -13.62
C LEU A 33 -4.51 -20.76 -13.14
N ASN A 34 -4.55 -20.36 -11.86
CA ASN A 34 -5.75 -19.83 -11.18
C ASN A 34 -5.57 -18.40 -10.66
N GLY A 35 -4.50 -17.69 -11.06
CA GLY A 35 -4.31 -16.28 -10.75
C GLY A 35 -5.25 -15.37 -11.55
N THR A 36 -4.75 -14.23 -12.01
CA THR A 36 -5.46 -13.34 -12.94
C THR A 36 -6.04 -14.12 -14.13
N PRO A 37 -7.38 -14.13 -14.32
CA PRO A 37 -8.02 -14.81 -15.44
C PRO A 37 -7.52 -14.30 -16.79
N ARG A 38 -7.48 -15.16 -17.82
CA ARG A 38 -6.90 -14.81 -19.14
C ARG A 38 -7.57 -13.63 -19.81
N GLU A 39 -8.87 -13.49 -19.63
CA GLU A 39 -9.69 -12.37 -20.11
C GLU A 39 -9.30 -11.03 -19.46
N GLN A 40 -8.64 -11.06 -18.31
CA GLN A 40 -8.10 -9.88 -17.63
C GLN A 40 -6.60 -9.66 -17.91
N ILE A 41 -5.93 -10.59 -18.61
CA ILE A 41 -4.53 -10.42 -19.04
C ILE A 41 -4.53 -9.53 -20.27
N ASN A 42 -3.73 -8.47 -20.25
CA ASN A 42 -3.82 -7.35 -21.20
C ASN A 42 -5.17 -6.61 -21.16
N TYR A 43 -5.91 -6.69 -20.05
CA TYR A 43 -6.99 -5.76 -19.76
C TYR A 43 -6.44 -4.34 -19.93
N ASP A 44 -6.97 -3.63 -20.93
CA ASP A 44 -6.66 -2.22 -21.11
C ASP A 44 -7.53 -1.45 -20.15
N PHE A 45 -6.91 -0.82 -19.16
CA PHE A 45 -7.68 0.00 -18.25
C PHE A 45 -8.41 1.09 -19.05
N ALA A 46 -7.88 1.61 -20.16
CA ALA A 46 -8.53 2.63 -20.97
C ALA A 46 -9.93 2.25 -21.49
N ASP A 47 -10.28 0.96 -21.54
CA ASP A 47 -11.58 0.48 -22.01
C ASP A 47 -12.73 0.71 -21.01
N HIS A 48 -12.43 1.14 -19.78
CA HIS A 48 -13.43 1.37 -18.74
C HIS A 48 -13.32 2.79 -18.17
N GLU A 49 -14.43 3.52 -18.08
CA GLU A 49 -14.44 4.89 -17.52
C GLU A 49 -14.47 4.90 -15.97
N THR A 50 -15.11 3.89 -15.38
CA THR A 50 -15.36 3.71 -13.95
C THR A 50 -14.78 2.40 -13.45
N TRP A 51 -14.37 2.36 -12.18
CA TRP A 51 -13.95 1.11 -11.52
C TRP A 51 -15.13 0.37 -10.89
N ASP A 52 -16.05 1.11 -10.28
CA ASP A 52 -17.29 0.62 -9.68
C ASP A 52 -18.44 1.54 -10.09
N ASP A 53 -19.36 1.02 -10.91
CA ASP A 53 -20.52 1.78 -11.39
C ASP A 53 -21.46 2.19 -10.26
N ALA A 54 -21.44 1.48 -9.12
CA ALA A 54 -22.23 1.83 -7.94
C ALA A 54 -21.77 3.15 -7.29
N GLU A 55 -20.60 3.67 -7.66
CA GLU A 55 -20.08 4.95 -7.17
C GLU A 55 -20.59 6.16 -7.96
N GLY A 56 -21.34 5.95 -9.05
CA GLY A 56 -21.87 7.02 -9.88
C GLY A 56 -20.78 7.97 -10.38
N GLU A 57 -20.99 9.28 -10.20
CA GLU A 57 -20.01 10.30 -10.61
C GLU A 57 -18.68 10.21 -9.85
N HIS A 58 -18.68 9.60 -8.66
CA HIS A 58 -17.48 9.40 -7.87
C HIS A 58 -16.69 8.16 -8.29
N GLY A 59 -17.20 7.32 -9.21
CA GLY A 59 -16.45 6.20 -9.78
C GLY A 59 -15.40 6.61 -10.82
N GLN A 60 -15.42 7.86 -11.28
CA GLN A 60 -14.53 8.36 -12.33
C GLN A 60 -13.06 8.30 -11.90
N ARG A 61 -12.21 7.91 -12.84
CA ARG A 61 -10.76 7.85 -12.62
C ARG A 61 -10.14 9.23 -12.55
N ILE A 62 -9.22 9.38 -11.61
CA ILE A 62 -8.49 10.62 -11.39
C ILE A 62 -6.97 10.40 -11.30
N GLY A 63 -6.47 9.20 -11.56
CA GLY A 63 -5.04 8.90 -11.59
C GLY A 63 -4.63 8.01 -12.78
N PRO A 64 -3.32 7.77 -12.94
CA PRO A 64 -2.81 6.89 -13.98
C PRO A 64 -3.15 5.43 -13.70
N HIS A 65 -3.31 4.64 -14.76
CA HIS A 65 -3.34 3.18 -14.70
C HIS A 65 -2.30 2.61 -15.66
N PRO A 66 -1.76 1.41 -15.40
CA PRO A 66 -0.94 0.75 -16.39
C PRO A 66 -1.79 0.48 -17.64
N ALA A 67 -1.22 0.69 -18.82
CA ALA A 67 -1.95 0.46 -20.08
C ALA A 67 -2.41 -0.99 -20.21
N ARG A 68 -1.67 -1.95 -19.62
CA ARG A 68 -2.02 -3.37 -19.64
C ARG A 68 -1.59 -4.03 -18.33
N ARG A 69 -2.42 -4.94 -17.83
CA ARG A 69 -2.05 -5.83 -16.74
C ARG A 69 -1.26 -7.05 -17.22
N GLY A 70 -0.24 -7.45 -16.45
CA GLY A 70 0.48 -8.71 -16.64
C GLY A 70 -0.34 -9.95 -16.31
N GLY A 71 0.19 -11.10 -16.71
CA GLY A 71 -0.31 -12.41 -16.28
C GLY A 71 -0.01 -12.67 -14.80
N PRO A 72 -0.53 -13.78 -14.23
CA PRO A 72 -0.18 -14.20 -12.88
C PRO A 72 1.34 -14.33 -12.73
N ALA A 73 1.91 -13.62 -11.76
CA ALA A 73 3.32 -13.69 -11.43
C ALA A 73 3.53 -13.74 -9.91
N GLY A 74 4.58 -14.42 -9.47
CA GLY A 74 4.91 -14.53 -8.06
C GLY A 74 6.11 -15.42 -7.81
N LEU A 75 6.53 -15.46 -6.55
CA LEU A 75 7.67 -16.23 -6.08
C LEU A 75 7.45 -16.71 -4.65
N VAL A 76 8.13 -17.79 -4.29
CA VAL A 76 8.24 -18.28 -2.92
C VAL A 76 9.68 -18.12 -2.46
N LEU A 77 9.84 -17.59 -1.25
CA LEU A 77 11.12 -17.44 -0.58
C LEU A 77 11.22 -18.37 0.63
N LYS A 78 12.42 -18.89 0.89
CA LYS A 78 12.77 -19.59 2.12
C LYS A 78 14.18 -19.20 2.55
N ASP A 79 14.29 -18.71 3.79
CA ASP A 79 15.55 -18.25 4.40
C ASP A 79 16.32 -17.24 3.54
N GLY A 80 15.58 -16.45 2.74
CA GLY A 80 16.11 -15.49 1.78
C GLY A 80 16.31 -16.02 0.35
N TYR A 81 16.27 -17.34 0.11
CA TYR A 81 16.47 -17.92 -1.22
C TYR A 81 15.16 -18.05 -2.00
N ARG A 82 15.22 -17.84 -3.33
CA ARG A 82 14.09 -18.13 -4.22
C ARG A 82 13.98 -19.64 -4.42
N VAL A 83 12.83 -20.23 -4.08
CA VAL A 83 12.58 -21.67 -4.26
C VAL A 83 11.61 -21.96 -5.40
N ALA A 84 10.71 -21.02 -5.69
CA ALA A 84 9.80 -21.07 -6.84
C ALA A 84 9.57 -19.68 -7.42
N GLU A 85 9.29 -19.64 -8.71
CA GLU A 85 8.73 -18.48 -9.40
C GLU A 85 7.79 -18.95 -10.50
N TRP A 86 6.77 -18.15 -10.79
CA TRP A 86 5.88 -18.33 -11.92
C TRP A 86 5.58 -16.99 -12.55
N GLY A 87 5.28 -17.00 -13.85
CA GLY A 87 5.03 -15.78 -14.62
C GLY A 87 6.25 -14.89 -14.79
N ASP A 88 6.02 -13.65 -15.24
CA ASP A 88 7.06 -12.64 -15.38
C ASP A 88 7.23 -11.87 -14.06
N THR A 89 8.13 -12.34 -13.21
CA THR A 89 8.37 -11.75 -11.88
C THR A 89 9.11 -10.42 -11.90
N ARG A 90 9.64 -10.02 -13.06
CA ARG A 90 10.34 -8.74 -13.26
C ARG A 90 9.44 -7.64 -13.81
N ARG A 91 8.28 -8.01 -14.36
CA ARG A 91 7.30 -7.04 -14.84
C ARG A 91 6.80 -6.17 -13.69
N VAL A 92 6.83 -4.86 -13.91
CA VAL A 92 6.16 -3.88 -13.06
C VAL A 92 4.67 -3.88 -13.39
N ASP A 93 3.84 -4.11 -12.38
CA ASP A 93 2.38 -4.01 -12.46
C ASP A 93 1.84 -3.23 -11.26
N GLN A 94 0.63 -2.69 -11.38
CA GLN A 94 -0.06 -2.04 -10.27
C GLN A 94 -0.36 -3.05 -9.16
N ALA A 95 0.14 -2.78 -7.95
CA ALA A 95 -0.02 -3.67 -6.79
C ALA A 95 -1.31 -3.40 -5.98
N PHE A 96 -2.17 -2.50 -6.47
CA PHE A 96 -3.44 -2.13 -5.84
C PHE A 96 -3.25 -1.78 -4.35
N SER A 97 -4.01 -2.42 -3.47
CA SER A 97 -4.05 -2.12 -2.04
C SER A 97 -2.79 -2.51 -1.28
N VAL A 98 -1.83 -3.20 -1.90
CA VAL A 98 -0.48 -3.39 -1.33
C VAL A 98 0.18 -2.03 -1.05
N ALA A 99 -0.17 -0.97 -1.79
CA ALA A 99 0.30 0.39 -1.53
C ALA A 99 0.03 0.89 -0.09
N LYS A 100 -1.00 0.38 0.60
CA LYS A 100 -1.29 0.73 2.01
C LYS A 100 -0.19 0.25 2.95
N SER A 101 0.35 -0.95 2.72
CA SER A 101 1.49 -1.47 3.48
C SER A 101 2.72 -0.59 3.29
N PHE A 102 2.92 -0.03 2.10
CA PHE A 102 4.02 0.91 1.85
C PHE A 102 3.80 2.28 2.50
N LEU A 103 2.55 2.72 2.71
CA LEU A 103 2.29 3.88 3.58
C LEU A 103 2.65 3.58 5.03
N SER A 104 2.35 2.36 5.52
CA SER A 104 2.79 1.91 6.84
C SER A 104 4.32 1.89 6.97
N VAL A 105 5.04 1.44 5.93
CA VAL A 105 6.51 1.52 5.88
C VAL A 105 7.00 2.95 6.04
N VAL A 106 6.44 3.89 5.27
CA VAL A 106 6.83 5.31 5.33
C VAL A 106 6.48 5.93 6.69
N ALA A 107 5.34 5.56 7.28
CA ALA A 107 4.99 5.97 8.64
C ALA A 107 5.99 5.43 9.67
N GLY A 108 6.47 4.19 9.51
CA GLY A 108 7.51 3.62 10.35
C GLY A 108 8.84 4.36 10.24
N VAL A 109 9.25 4.72 9.02
CA VAL A 109 10.44 5.57 8.81
C VAL A 109 10.28 6.92 9.51
N ALA A 110 9.11 7.56 9.39
CA ALA A 110 8.83 8.84 10.05
C ALA A 110 8.83 8.70 11.59
N TRP A 111 8.28 7.61 12.12
CA TRP A 111 8.27 7.29 13.55
C TRP A 111 9.69 7.04 14.09
N ASP A 112 10.48 6.22 13.43
CA ASP A 112 11.87 5.91 13.81
C ASP A 112 12.76 7.16 13.82
N ARG A 113 12.43 8.16 13.00
CA ARG A 113 13.13 9.46 12.93
C ARG A 113 12.61 10.49 13.94
N GLY A 114 11.54 10.18 14.66
CA GLY A 114 10.88 11.10 15.59
C GLY A 114 10.09 12.22 14.91
N GLU A 115 9.82 12.11 13.61
CA GLU A 115 8.92 13.02 12.87
C GLU A 115 7.45 12.78 13.29
N ILE A 116 7.14 11.54 13.68
CA ILE A 116 5.93 11.17 14.43
C ILE A 116 6.39 10.70 15.82
N GLY A 117 6.03 11.44 16.88
CA GLY A 117 6.43 11.10 18.24
C GLY A 117 5.76 9.82 18.76
N SER A 118 4.45 9.72 18.59
CA SER A 118 3.65 8.55 18.93
C SER A 118 2.53 8.33 17.92
N VAL A 119 2.17 7.06 17.71
CA VAL A 119 0.97 6.72 16.93
C VAL A 119 -0.32 7.15 17.64
N ASP A 120 -0.27 7.42 18.94
CA ASP A 120 -1.41 7.89 19.73
C ASP A 120 -1.55 9.41 19.73
N ASP A 121 -0.60 10.14 19.12
CA ASP A 121 -0.72 11.58 18.99
C ASP A 121 -1.80 11.95 17.98
N ARG A 122 -2.44 13.10 18.22
CA ARG A 122 -3.47 13.62 17.31
C ARG A 122 -2.81 14.15 16.05
N VAL A 123 -3.34 13.77 14.89
CA VAL A 123 -2.72 14.16 13.60
C VAL A 123 -2.72 15.67 13.40
N ARG A 124 -3.71 16.38 13.96
CA ARG A 124 -3.78 17.85 13.95
C ARG A 124 -2.59 18.55 14.63
N GLU A 125 -1.82 17.84 15.45
CA GLU A 125 -0.61 18.39 16.09
C GLU A 125 0.57 18.45 15.11
N TYR A 126 0.47 17.72 13.99
CA TYR A 126 1.48 17.62 12.94
C TYR A 126 1.05 18.30 11.63
N VAL A 127 -0.26 18.43 11.41
CA VAL A 127 -0.83 18.84 10.12
C VAL A 127 -1.91 19.89 10.33
N ASP A 128 -1.69 21.06 9.75
CA ASP A 128 -2.60 22.22 9.80
C ASP A 128 -3.09 22.61 8.39
N ASP A 129 -3.88 21.73 7.77
CA ASP A 129 -4.47 21.93 6.44
C ASP A 129 -6.00 21.98 6.45
N GLY A 130 -6.60 22.19 7.63
CA GLY A 130 -8.04 22.20 7.85
C GLY A 130 -8.68 20.81 7.89
N GLY A 131 -7.98 19.75 7.48
CA GLY A 131 -8.54 18.39 7.39
C GLY A 131 -8.83 17.72 8.74
N PHE A 132 -8.35 18.29 9.85
CA PHE A 132 -8.55 17.77 11.21
C PHE A 132 -9.16 18.82 12.16
N GLU A 133 -9.91 19.78 11.63
CA GLU A 133 -10.68 20.72 12.44
C GLU A 133 -11.95 20.08 13.06
N GLY A 134 -12.48 20.74 14.09
CA GLY A 134 -13.68 20.28 14.81
C GLY A 134 -13.43 19.15 15.81
N ASP A 135 -14.46 18.81 16.58
CA ASP A 135 -14.35 17.84 17.67
C ASP A 135 -14.12 16.41 17.16
N HIS A 136 -14.77 16.04 16.06
CA HIS A 136 -14.71 14.69 15.49
C HIS A 136 -13.36 14.41 14.82
N ASN A 137 -13.05 15.10 13.71
CA ASN A 137 -11.78 14.88 13.01
C ASN A 137 -10.57 15.29 13.86
N GLY A 138 -10.71 16.28 14.76
CA GLY A 138 -9.64 16.71 15.65
C GLY A 138 -9.27 15.71 16.76
N ALA A 139 -10.06 14.66 16.96
CA ALA A 139 -9.75 13.55 17.87
C ALA A 139 -8.96 12.41 17.19
N ILE A 140 -8.78 12.46 15.87
CA ILE A 140 -8.14 11.39 15.10
C ILE A 140 -6.63 11.35 15.38
N THR A 141 -6.13 10.15 15.68
CA THR A 141 -4.71 9.86 15.89
C THR A 141 -4.11 9.15 14.68
N TRP A 142 -2.79 9.08 14.62
CA TRP A 142 -2.09 8.28 13.60
C TRP A 142 -2.51 6.82 13.63
N ARG A 143 -2.70 6.23 14.82
CA ARG A 143 -3.19 4.86 15.01
C ARG A 143 -4.54 4.67 14.34
N HIS A 144 -5.46 5.61 14.50
CA HIS A 144 -6.77 5.50 13.87
C HIS A 144 -6.69 5.53 12.34
N LEU A 145 -5.80 6.33 11.76
CA LEU A 145 -5.56 6.34 10.32
C LEU A 145 -4.92 5.03 9.83
N LEU A 146 -3.87 4.56 10.51
CA LEU A 146 -3.13 3.35 10.17
C LEU A 146 -4.01 2.08 10.27
N HIS A 147 -4.91 2.04 11.25
CA HIS A 147 -5.80 0.90 11.50
C HIS A 147 -7.13 0.99 10.73
N GLN A 148 -7.33 2.04 9.92
CA GLN A 148 -8.61 2.32 9.24
C GLN A 148 -9.82 2.35 10.19
N THR A 149 -9.62 2.94 11.36
CA THR A 149 -10.67 3.19 12.36
C THR A 149 -10.93 4.68 12.60
N SER A 150 -10.39 5.53 11.73
CA SER A 150 -10.42 7.00 11.90
C SER A 150 -11.80 7.61 11.90
N GLU A 151 -12.78 7.00 11.24
CA GLU A 151 -14.08 7.64 11.00
C GLU A 151 -13.92 9.03 10.36
N TRP A 152 -12.80 9.30 9.68
CA TRP A 152 -12.52 10.62 9.11
C TRP A 152 -13.60 11.00 8.09
N GLU A 153 -14.14 12.20 8.25
CA GLU A 153 -15.18 12.76 7.40
C GLU A 153 -14.65 13.89 6.53
N GLY A 154 -14.97 13.86 5.25
CA GLY A 154 -14.67 14.96 4.34
C GLY A 154 -14.48 14.51 2.90
N THR A 155 -13.99 15.45 2.09
CA THR A 155 -13.69 15.23 0.68
C THR A 155 -12.22 15.44 0.43
N LEU A 156 -11.57 14.48 -0.21
CA LEU A 156 -10.16 14.58 -0.58
C LEU A 156 -9.99 14.28 -2.07
N PHE A 157 -9.28 15.17 -2.77
CA PHE A 157 -9.05 15.08 -4.22
C PHE A 157 -10.34 14.86 -5.04
N GLY A 158 -11.45 15.47 -4.59
CA GLY A 158 -12.76 15.38 -5.26
C GLY A 158 -13.55 14.11 -4.94
N LYS A 159 -13.10 13.28 -4.00
CA LYS A 159 -13.81 12.07 -3.55
C LYS A 159 -14.27 12.25 -2.09
N PRO A 160 -15.58 12.21 -1.80
CA PRO A 160 -16.08 12.23 -0.43
C PRO A 160 -15.80 10.88 0.25
N ASP A 161 -15.47 10.85 1.54
CA ASP A 161 -15.27 9.59 2.30
C ASP A 161 -16.51 8.68 2.22
N ALA A 162 -17.70 9.28 2.09
CA ALA A 162 -18.97 8.60 1.95
C ALA A 162 -19.04 7.62 0.77
N VAL A 163 -18.22 7.79 -0.29
CA VAL A 163 -18.22 6.89 -1.47
C VAL A 163 -17.81 5.46 -1.11
N ASP A 164 -16.98 5.31 -0.07
CA ASP A 164 -16.46 4.04 0.42
C ASP A 164 -17.19 3.56 1.70
N ARG A 165 -18.17 4.32 2.23
CA ARG A 165 -18.98 3.83 3.36
C ARG A 165 -19.76 2.59 2.91
N ASN A 166 -19.96 1.65 3.83
CA ASN A 166 -20.64 0.37 3.56
C ASN A 166 -19.94 -0.56 2.56
N ARG A 167 -18.68 -0.28 2.21
CA ARG A 167 -17.92 -1.13 1.29
C ARG A 167 -17.58 -2.47 1.94
N ALA A 168 -18.02 -3.55 1.31
CA ALA A 168 -17.57 -4.89 1.65
C ALA A 168 -16.26 -5.22 0.91
N VAL A 169 -15.24 -5.61 1.66
CA VAL A 169 -13.99 -6.16 1.12
C VAL A 169 -13.79 -7.58 1.67
N GLY A 170 -13.57 -8.56 0.79
CA GLY A 170 -13.41 -9.97 1.17
C GLY A 170 -14.36 -10.91 0.41
N LYS A 171 -14.26 -12.21 0.67
CA LYS A 171 -15.02 -13.25 -0.05
C LYS A 171 -16.48 -13.39 0.41
N ASP A 172 -16.82 -12.88 1.59
CA ASP A 172 -18.08 -13.15 2.29
C ASP A 172 -18.92 -11.91 2.63
N GLY A 173 -18.52 -10.72 2.17
CA GLY A 173 -19.24 -9.48 2.48
C GLY A 173 -20.21 -9.11 1.36
N GLU A 174 -21.52 -9.11 1.66
CA GLU A 174 -22.47 -8.35 0.84
C GLU A 174 -22.25 -6.86 1.14
N ALA A 175 -21.94 -6.07 0.11
CA ALA A 175 -21.92 -4.62 0.26
C ALA A 175 -23.33 -4.15 0.65
N LEU A 176 -23.43 -3.32 1.70
CA LEU A 176 -24.71 -2.69 2.02
C LEU A 176 -24.98 -1.58 0.99
N ASP A 177 -26.23 -1.14 0.90
CA ASP A 177 -26.60 -0.08 -0.01
C ASP A 177 -25.76 1.19 0.25
N LYS A 178 -24.99 1.62 -0.77
CA LYS A 178 -24.18 2.85 -0.71
C LYS A 178 -25.06 4.11 -0.70
N SER A 179 -26.35 4.00 -1.00
CA SER A 179 -27.32 5.10 -0.91
C SER A 179 -27.65 5.49 0.54
N GLU A 180 -27.43 4.60 1.50
CA GLU A 180 -27.63 4.84 2.93
C GLU A 180 -26.31 5.19 3.62
N THR A 181 -26.10 6.47 3.94
CA THR A 181 -24.93 6.86 4.76
C THR A 181 -25.23 6.63 6.23
N ARG A 182 -24.48 5.72 6.86
CA ARG A 182 -24.50 5.58 8.31
C ARG A 182 -23.99 6.85 8.99
N SER A 183 -24.46 7.12 10.21
CA SER A 183 -23.83 8.09 11.10
C SER A 183 -22.42 7.62 11.47
N LEU A 184 -21.51 8.59 11.60
CA LEU A 184 -20.16 8.31 12.08
C LEU A 184 -20.18 7.91 13.55
N ARG A 185 -19.22 7.06 13.90
CA ARG A 185 -18.94 6.68 15.29
C ARG A 185 -17.69 7.41 15.77
N GLU A 186 -17.37 7.33 17.05
CA GLU A 186 -16.14 7.93 17.55
C GLU A 186 -14.90 7.30 16.87
N PRO A 187 -13.87 8.09 16.52
CA PRO A 187 -12.61 7.56 15.99
C PRO A 187 -12.04 6.47 16.90
N GLY A 188 -11.59 5.38 16.31
CA GLY A 188 -11.08 4.20 17.01
C GLY A 188 -12.12 3.13 17.34
N THR A 189 -13.42 3.40 17.16
CA THR A 189 -14.50 2.47 17.59
C THR A 189 -15.11 1.64 16.46
N PHE A 190 -14.75 1.90 15.21
CA PHE A 190 -15.31 1.18 14.05
C PHE A 190 -14.28 1.04 12.94
N TRP A 191 -14.13 -0.17 12.43
CA TRP A 191 -13.29 -0.47 11.28
C TRP A 191 -14.12 -0.43 10.01
N GLU A 192 -13.64 0.33 9.01
CA GLU A 192 -14.26 0.38 7.69
C GLU A 192 -13.16 0.58 6.65
N TYR A 193 -13.15 -0.28 5.65
CA TYR A 193 -12.19 -0.17 4.57
C TYR A 193 -12.54 1.04 3.68
N ASN A 194 -11.69 2.06 3.67
CA ASN A 194 -11.98 3.33 3.00
C ASN A 194 -10.74 3.95 2.35
N ASP A 195 -10.73 4.04 1.02
CA ASP A 195 -9.59 4.53 0.25
C ASP A 195 -9.41 6.05 0.40
N VAL A 196 -10.49 6.82 0.59
CA VAL A 196 -10.40 8.27 0.87
C VAL A 196 -9.68 8.53 2.20
N ARG A 197 -10.02 7.78 3.25
CA ARG A 197 -9.38 7.89 4.58
C ARG A 197 -7.90 7.48 4.53
N ILE A 198 -7.56 6.50 3.70
CA ILE A 198 -6.16 6.12 3.43
C ILE A 198 -5.42 7.20 2.63
N ASN A 199 -6.07 7.86 1.67
CA ASN A 199 -5.48 9.01 0.99
C ASN A 199 -5.28 10.19 1.95
N ARG A 200 -6.14 10.32 2.98
CA ARG A 200 -5.93 11.28 4.07
C ARG A 200 -4.68 10.95 4.90
N LEU A 201 -4.43 9.67 5.20
CA LEU A 201 -3.16 9.22 5.80
C LEU A 201 -1.96 9.59 4.92
N SER A 202 -2.03 9.33 3.61
CA SER A 202 -0.95 9.68 2.68
C SER A 202 -0.64 11.18 2.67
N LEU A 203 -1.67 12.03 2.61
CA LEU A 203 -1.49 13.48 2.64
C LEU A 203 -0.94 13.97 4.00
N ALA A 204 -1.41 13.39 5.11
CA ALA A 204 -0.88 13.71 6.43
C ALA A 204 0.61 13.36 6.53
N LEU A 205 1.00 12.15 6.11
CA LEU A 205 2.42 11.74 6.04
C LEU A 205 3.25 12.67 5.16
N LEU A 206 2.75 13.04 3.97
CA LEU A 206 3.45 13.97 3.07
C LEU A 206 3.75 15.31 3.76
N ARG A 207 2.78 15.85 4.51
CA ARG A 207 2.93 17.11 5.22
C ARG A 207 3.85 17.00 6.43
N THR A 208 3.74 15.92 7.21
CA THR A 208 4.59 15.68 8.38
C THR A 208 6.05 15.47 8.00
N VAL A 209 6.30 14.67 6.97
CA VAL A 209 7.67 14.38 6.51
C VAL A 209 8.25 15.53 5.69
N GLY A 210 7.40 16.35 5.06
CA GLY A 210 7.83 17.50 4.26
C GLY A 210 8.61 17.12 2.99
N ARG A 211 8.51 15.87 2.54
CA ARG A 211 9.24 15.33 1.38
C ARG A 211 8.36 14.39 0.56
N PRO A 212 8.57 14.26 -0.77
CA PRO A 212 7.83 13.29 -1.57
C PRO A 212 7.97 11.88 -1.00
N LEU A 213 6.86 11.24 -0.61
CA LEU A 213 6.88 9.91 0.00
C LEU A 213 7.60 8.83 -0.83
N PRO A 214 7.55 8.83 -2.17
CA PRO A 214 8.36 7.91 -2.97
C PRO A 214 9.86 8.08 -2.74
N ARG A 215 10.35 9.30 -2.50
CA ARG A 215 11.78 9.54 -2.20
C ARG A 215 12.14 9.03 -0.81
N VAL A 216 11.25 9.25 0.17
CA VAL A 216 11.42 8.73 1.53
C VAL A 216 11.50 7.20 1.50
N LEU A 217 10.60 6.54 0.78
CA LEU A 217 10.60 5.09 0.61
C LEU A 217 11.85 4.59 -0.13
N ALA A 218 12.26 5.30 -1.20
CA ALA A 218 13.44 4.94 -1.99
C ALA A 218 14.70 4.91 -1.12
N GLU A 219 15.02 6.04 -0.49
CA GLU A 219 16.28 6.24 0.23
C GLU A 219 16.40 5.37 1.48
N ASN A 220 15.29 5.11 2.17
CA ASN A 220 15.32 4.41 3.46
C ASN A 220 15.11 2.91 3.35
N VAL A 221 14.46 2.44 2.29
CA VAL A 221 14.05 1.04 2.19
C VAL A 221 14.42 0.46 0.85
N MET A 222 13.88 0.98 -0.26
CA MET A 222 13.97 0.30 -1.56
C MET A 222 15.41 0.23 -2.09
N GLU A 223 16.17 1.32 -2.00
CA GLU A 223 17.58 1.34 -2.40
C GLU A 223 18.44 0.44 -1.47
N PRO A 224 18.37 0.54 -0.12
CA PRO A 224 19.09 -0.36 0.77
C PRO A 224 18.79 -1.85 0.60
N VAL A 225 17.54 -2.23 0.30
CA VAL A 225 17.20 -3.64 0.05
C VAL A 225 17.56 -4.10 -1.37
N GLY A 226 18.16 -3.23 -2.19
CA GLY A 226 18.56 -3.55 -3.56
C GLY A 226 17.40 -3.73 -4.53
N ALA A 227 16.27 -3.07 -4.29
CA ALA A 227 15.18 -3.02 -5.28
C ALA A 227 15.62 -2.27 -6.53
N THR A 228 14.99 -2.57 -7.66
CA THR A 228 15.25 -1.85 -8.92
C THR A 228 14.80 -0.39 -8.84
N ASP A 229 15.17 0.43 -9.82
CA ASP A 229 14.66 1.79 -10.01
C ASP A 229 13.40 1.84 -10.89
N THR A 230 12.81 0.68 -11.21
CA THR A 230 11.67 0.56 -12.14
C THR A 230 10.30 0.65 -11.47
N TRP A 231 10.25 0.57 -10.14
CA TRP A 231 8.99 0.77 -9.41
C TRP A 231 8.60 2.25 -9.41
N GLU A 232 7.30 2.50 -9.39
CA GLU A 232 6.74 3.84 -9.42
C GLU A 232 5.62 3.95 -8.38
N TRP A 233 5.47 5.11 -7.74
CA TRP A 233 4.35 5.34 -6.83
C TRP A 233 3.66 6.65 -7.17
N HIS A 234 2.44 6.51 -7.67
CA HIS A 234 1.67 7.59 -8.25
C HIS A 234 0.60 8.11 -7.29
N GLY A 235 0.36 9.42 -7.38
CA GLY A 235 -0.87 10.05 -6.90
C GLY A 235 -1.92 10.20 -8.00
N TYR A 236 -2.95 10.97 -7.70
CA TYR A 236 -3.95 11.41 -8.66
C TYR A 236 -3.48 12.64 -9.45
N TYR A 237 -4.08 12.91 -10.61
CA TYR A 237 -3.82 14.10 -11.42
C TYR A 237 -4.03 15.39 -10.63
N ASN A 238 -5.03 15.43 -9.75
CA ASN A 238 -5.39 16.55 -8.88
C ASN A 238 -4.84 16.46 -7.44
N SER A 239 -3.84 15.60 -7.18
CA SER A 239 -3.25 15.40 -5.84
C SER A 239 -1.97 16.20 -5.57
N THR A 240 -1.69 17.22 -6.39
CA THR A 240 -0.59 18.16 -6.11
C THR A 240 -1.05 19.18 -5.06
N VAL A 241 -0.29 19.32 -3.98
CA VAL A 241 -0.54 20.22 -2.86
C VAL A 241 0.70 21.08 -2.59
N ASP A 242 0.50 22.22 -1.93
CA ASP A 242 1.61 23.01 -1.38
C ASP A 242 2.03 22.44 -0.01
N VAL A 243 3.32 22.17 0.14
CA VAL A 243 3.98 21.78 1.38
C VAL A 243 5.13 22.75 1.58
N ASP A 244 4.97 23.68 2.52
CA ASP A 244 5.94 24.73 2.86
C ASP A 244 6.48 25.50 1.63
N GLY A 245 5.58 25.90 0.72
CA GLY A 245 5.92 26.65 -0.49
C GLY A 245 6.46 25.79 -1.63
N THR A 246 6.46 24.46 -1.49
CA THR A 246 6.87 23.52 -2.53
C THR A 246 5.67 22.70 -3.00
N ALA A 247 5.42 22.71 -4.31
CA ALA A 247 4.39 21.85 -4.92
C ALA A 247 4.85 20.39 -4.90
N MET A 248 4.12 19.55 -4.14
CA MET A 248 4.40 18.11 -4.01
C MET A 248 3.16 17.30 -4.33
N LYS A 249 3.35 16.11 -4.91
CA LYS A 249 2.25 15.19 -5.22
C LYS A 249 2.05 14.21 -4.07
N SER A 250 0.84 14.20 -3.50
CA SER A 250 0.42 13.15 -2.56
C SER A 250 0.13 11.87 -3.33
N VAL A 251 0.84 10.79 -3.00
CA VAL A 251 0.59 9.48 -3.60
C VAL A 251 -0.75 8.92 -3.12
N SER A 252 -1.37 8.03 -3.90
CA SER A 252 -2.58 7.32 -3.44
C SER A 252 -2.19 6.02 -2.71
N GLY A 253 -2.97 5.66 -1.69
CA GLY A 253 -2.77 4.41 -0.95
C GLY A 253 -3.40 3.18 -1.62
N GLY A 254 -3.74 3.27 -2.91
CA GLY A 254 -4.36 2.18 -3.66
C GLY A 254 -4.63 2.59 -5.11
N GLY A 255 -5.06 1.62 -5.91
CA GLY A 255 -5.34 1.79 -7.34
C GLY A 255 -6.80 2.13 -7.68
N HIS A 256 -7.66 2.36 -6.69
CA HIS A 256 -9.12 2.39 -6.85
C HIS A 256 -9.59 3.37 -7.95
N TRP A 257 -9.13 4.63 -7.89
CA TRP A 257 -9.38 5.64 -8.92
C TRP A 257 -8.12 5.95 -9.76
N GLY A 258 -7.19 5.00 -9.84
CA GLY A 258 -5.87 5.16 -10.44
C GLY A 258 -4.75 5.41 -9.42
N GLY A 259 -3.56 5.71 -9.91
CA GLY A 259 -2.37 5.94 -9.09
C GLY A 259 -1.80 4.64 -8.50
N GLY A 260 -1.37 4.72 -7.24
CA GLY A 260 -0.90 3.59 -6.43
C GLY A 260 0.54 3.20 -6.72
N LEU A 261 0.97 2.13 -6.06
CA LEU A 261 2.31 1.55 -6.22
C LEU A 261 2.31 0.57 -7.40
N TRP A 262 3.24 0.79 -8.32
CA TRP A 262 3.55 -0.10 -9.43
C TRP A 262 4.91 -0.71 -9.16
N ILE A 263 4.97 -2.03 -9.01
CA ILE A 263 6.17 -2.71 -8.51
C ILE A 263 6.24 -4.13 -9.06
N SER A 264 7.45 -4.64 -9.26
CA SER A 264 7.66 -6.03 -9.67
C SER A 264 7.46 -6.99 -8.50
N ALA A 265 7.13 -8.26 -8.78
CA ALA A 265 7.01 -9.27 -7.74
C ALA A 265 8.33 -9.42 -6.95
N ARG A 266 9.48 -9.31 -7.64
CA ARG A 266 10.81 -9.39 -7.01
C ARG A 266 11.06 -8.22 -6.06
N ASP A 267 10.78 -7.00 -6.45
CA ASP A 267 10.99 -5.82 -5.59
C ASP A 267 10.05 -5.85 -4.38
N LEU A 268 8.79 -6.28 -4.58
CA LEU A 268 7.84 -6.48 -3.49
C LEU A 268 8.34 -7.52 -2.48
N ALA A 269 8.91 -8.62 -2.96
CA ALA A 269 9.42 -9.69 -2.12
C ALA A 269 10.64 -9.28 -1.27
N ARG A 270 11.43 -8.29 -1.72
CA ARG A 270 12.53 -7.71 -0.90
C ARG A 270 11.98 -7.02 0.34
N VAL A 271 10.90 -6.24 0.21
CA VAL A 271 10.23 -5.62 1.36
C VAL A 271 9.61 -6.67 2.27
N GLY A 272 9.04 -7.74 1.71
CA GLY A 272 8.57 -8.88 2.51
C GLY A 272 9.70 -9.53 3.32
N LEU A 273 10.88 -9.72 2.72
CA LEU A 273 12.04 -10.27 3.41
C LEU A 273 12.58 -9.33 4.51
N LEU A 274 12.55 -8.02 4.30
CA LEU A 274 12.87 -7.03 5.34
C LEU A 274 11.97 -7.19 6.58
N TYR A 275 10.66 -7.34 6.38
CA TYR A 275 9.71 -7.56 7.47
C TYR A 275 9.91 -8.91 8.16
N LEU A 276 10.15 -9.98 7.40
CA LEU A 276 10.47 -11.30 7.95
C LEU A 276 11.73 -11.30 8.83
N ASN A 277 12.61 -10.31 8.65
CA ASN A 277 13.83 -10.13 9.43
C ASN A 277 13.75 -8.93 10.39
N GLY A 278 12.55 -8.57 10.86
CA GLY A 278 12.38 -7.58 11.93
C GLY A 278 12.86 -6.16 11.56
N GLY A 279 12.87 -5.82 10.27
CA GLY A 279 13.30 -4.51 9.78
C GLY A 279 14.81 -4.37 9.56
N GLU A 280 15.56 -5.47 9.64
CA GLU A 280 16.99 -5.51 9.34
C GLU A 280 17.27 -6.13 7.96
N TRP A 281 18.17 -5.51 7.20
CA TRP A 281 18.69 -6.01 5.92
C TRP A 281 20.21 -6.06 5.96
N ASP A 282 20.77 -7.28 5.89
CA ASP A 282 22.23 -7.51 5.87
C ASP A 282 22.99 -6.75 6.99
N GLY A 283 22.49 -6.86 8.22
CA GLY A 283 23.06 -6.19 9.39
C GLY A 283 22.74 -4.69 9.52
N ASN A 284 22.03 -4.10 8.55
CA ASN A 284 21.58 -2.71 8.60
C ASN A 284 20.10 -2.63 8.97
N ARG A 285 19.78 -1.98 10.08
CA ARG A 285 18.39 -1.75 10.50
C ARG A 285 17.78 -0.60 9.71
N LEU A 286 16.79 -0.90 8.88
CA LEU A 286 16.08 0.06 8.03
C LEU A 286 14.73 0.48 8.63
N LEU A 287 14.12 -0.41 9.41
CA LEU A 287 12.93 -0.17 10.23
C LEU A 287 13.18 -0.75 11.62
N SER A 288 12.66 -0.09 12.65
CA SER A 288 12.72 -0.62 14.01
C SER A 288 11.91 -1.91 14.12
N GLU A 289 12.42 -2.83 14.94
CA GLU A 289 11.73 -4.07 15.28
C GLU A 289 10.39 -3.75 15.96
N ALA A 290 10.36 -2.71 16.80
CA ALA A 290 9.15 -2.23 17.44
C ALA A 290 8.05 -1.85 16.43
N TRP A 291 8.40 -1.18 15.32
CA TRP A 291 7.43 -0.87 14.27
C TRP A 291 6.99 -2.11 13.49
N VAL A 292 7.93 -3.00 13.16
CA VAL A 292 7.62 -4.25 12.45
C VAL A 292 6.68 -5.14 13.28
N ASP A 293 6.96 -5.29 14.57
CA ASP A 293 6.12 -6.06 15.49
C ASP A 293 4.72 -5.44 15.61
N ALA A 294 4.66 -4.12 15.91
CA ALA A 294 3.38 -3.43 16.05
C ALA A 294 2.53 -3.41 14.77
N SER A 295 3.15 -3.45 13.58
CA SER A 295 2.44 -3.47 12.29
C SER A 295 2.04 -4.87 11.82
N THR A 296 2.46 -5.91 12.53
CA THR A 296 2.13 -7.32 12.22
C THR A 296 1.37 -8.03 13.35
N GLU A 297 1.12 -7.34 14.46
CA GLU A 297 0.22 -7.78 15.54
C GLU A 297 -1.26 -7.49 15.17
N PRO A 298 -2.19 -8.45 15.39
CA PRO A 298 -3.62 -8.28 15.09
C PRO A 298 -4.36 -7.19 15.88
#